data_AF-A0A7J5EB40-F1
#
_entry.id   AF-A0A7J5EB40-F1
#
_cell.length_a   1.000
_cell.length_b   1.000
_cell.length_c   1.000
_cell.angle_alpha   90.00
_cell.angle_beta   90.00
_cell.angle_gamma   90.00
#
_symmetry.space_group_name_H-M   'P 1'
#
loop_
_entity.id
_entity.type
_entity.pdbx_description
1 polymer ?
#
loop_
_entity_poly.entity_id
_entity_poly.type
_entity_poly.pdbx_seq_one_letter_code
_entity_poly.pdbx_strand_id
1 'polypeptide(L)' 'MNNFVVIVLDGVGIGELPDAEKYSDVGSNTLGNLARRMNGLNLRNLQKLGLGNISDI' A
#
# COMPACT_ATOMS: atom_id res chain seq x y z
N MET A 1 -13.44 -15.65 -19.39
CA MET A 1 -13.70 -14.69 -18.29
C MET A 1 -14.58 -13.61 -18.86
N ASN A 2 -15.81 -13.48 -18.38
CA ASN A 2 -16.76 -12.51 -18.95
C ASN A 2 -16.99 -11.30 -18.03
N ASN A 3 -16.75 -11.46 -16.73
CA ASN A 3 -16.91 -10.41 -15.73
C ASN A 3 -15.57 -10.13 -15.04
N PHE A 4 -15.26 -8.86 -14.83
CA PHE A 4 -14.12 -8.39 -14.06
C PHE A 4 -14.64 -7.53 -12.91
N VAL A 5 -14.04 -7.67 -11.73
CA VAL A 5 -14.31 -6.84 -10.56
C VAL A 5 -13.06 -6.03 -10.27
N VAL A 6 -13.19 -4.70 -10.27
CA VAL A 6 -12.10 -3.77 -9.96
C VAL A 6 -12.50 -3.00 -8.71
N ILE A 7 -11.62 -3.00 -7.71
CA ILE A 7 -11.79 -2.25 -6.46
C ILE A 7 -10.63 -1.27 -6.37
N VAL A 8 -10.94 0.02 -6.30
CA VAL A 8 -9.95 1.07 -6.05
C VAL A 8 -9.99 1.42 -4.58
N LEU A 9 -8.86 1.25 -3.89
CA LEU A 9 -8.68 1.68 -2.51
C LEU A 9 -8.05 3.07 -2.53
N ASP A 10 -8.89 4.11 -2.46
CA ASP A 10 -8.42 5.50 -2.56
C ASP A 10 -7.45 5.86 -1.41
N GLY A 11 -6.36 6.54 -1.74
CA GLY A 11 -5.30 6.94 -0.81
C GLY A 11 -4.40 5.82 -0.26
N VAL A 12 -4.62 4.55 -0.63
CA VAL A 12 -3.83 3.41 -0.10
C VAL A 12 -2.53 3.22 -0.90
N GLY A 13 -1.54 4.05 -0.60
CA GLY A 13 -0.18 3.96 -1.17
C GLY A 13 0.73 2.91 -0.50
N ILE A 14 1.69 2.37 -1.26
CA ILE A 14 2.64 1.32 -0.83
C ILE A 14 4.11 1.79 -0.81
N GLY A 15 4.33 3.11 -0.87
CA GLY A 15 5.66 3.72 -0.97
C GLY A 15 5.65 4.89 -1.93
N GLU A 16 6.70 5.68 -1.89
CA GLU A 16 6.88 6.83 -2.77
C GLU A 16 7.21 6.40 -4.20
N LEU A 17 6.87 7.25 -5.17
CA LEU A 17 7.28 7.07 -6.56
C LEU A 17 8.67 7.67 -6.81
N PRO A 18 9.37 7.27 -7.90
CA PRO A 18 10.70 7.79 -8.21
C PRO A 18 10.79 9.31 -8.40
N ASP A 19 9.66 9.98 -8.63
CA ASP A 19 9.55 11.43 -8.84
C ASP A 19 8.93 12.18 -7.65
N ALA A 20 8.85 11.55 -6.48
CA ALA A 20 8.28 12.14 -5.26
C ALA A 20 8.90 13.50 -4.87
N GLU A 21 10.17 13.73 -5.20
CA GLU A 21 10.86 15.02 -5.01
C GLU A 21 10.14 16.19 -5.70
N LYS A 22 9.57 15.96 -6.90
CA LYS A 22 8.85 17.00 -7.65
C LYS A 22 7.57 17.46 -6.94
N TYR A 23 7.04 16.60 -6.07
CA TYR A 23 5.77 16.81 -5.37
C TYR A 23 5.96 17.10 -3.87
N SER A 24 7.22 17.21 -3.40
CA SER A 24 7.53 17.34 -1.96
C SER A 24 7.02 16.16 -1.12
N ASP A 25 6.93 14.97 -1.71
CA ASP A 25 6.39 13.75 -1.08
C ASP A 25 7.48 12.72 -0.76
N VAL A 26 8.74 13.16 -0.68
CA VAL A 26 9.88 12.28 -0.40
C VAL A 26 9.72 11.60 0.96
N GLY A 27 9.92 10.28 1.00
CA GLY A 27 9.73 9.41 2.16
C GLY A 27 8.26 9.03 2.43
N SER A 28 7.31 9.41 1.58
CA SER A 28 5.91 9.00 1.73
C SER A 28 5.76 7.48 1.60
N ASN A 29 5.02 6.89 2.54
CA ASN A 29 4.69 5.46 2.50
C ASN A 29 3.45 5.22 3.37
N THR A 30 2.25 5.28 2.78
CA THR A 30 1.00 5.24 3.54
C THR A 30 0.85 3.94 4.35
N LEU A 31 0.90 2.77 3.71
CA LEU A 31 0.74 1.49 4.39
C LEU A 31 1.87 1.22 5.39
N GLY A 32 3.13 1.48 5.02
CA GLY A 32 4.28 1.27 5.90
C GLY A 32 4.28 2.22 7.11
N ASN A 33 3.91 3.49 6.94
CA ASN A 33 3.77 4.43 8.07
C ASN A 33 2.64 4.00 9.01
N LEU A 34 1.50 3.56 8.46
CA LEU A 34 0.39 3.08 9.26
C LEU A 34 0.77 1.83 10.04
N ALA A 35 1.44 0.87 9.39
CA ALA A 35 1.93 -0.35 10.05
C ALA A 35 2.89 -0.04 11.20
N ARG A 36 3.87 0.86 10.97
CA ARG A 36 4.77 1.35 12.04
C ARG A 36 4.00 1.98 13.19
N ARG A 37 3.04 2.86 12.89
CA ARG A 37 2.24 3.55 13.91
C ARG A 37 1.35 2.61 14.72
N MET A 38 0.83 1.56 14.08
CA MET A 38 -0.11 0.61 14.67
C MET A 38 0.58 -0.62 15.28
N ASN A 39 1.92 -0.72 15.18
CA ASN A 39 2.69 -1.91 15.56
C ASN A 39 2.22 -3.17 14.81
N GLY A 40 2.01 -3.02 13.50
CA GLY A 40 1.52 -4.04 12.57
C GLY A 40 0.08 -3.78 12.09
N LEU A 41 -0.29 -4.42 10.98
CA LEU A 41 -1.64 -4.36 10.40
C LEU A 41 -2.27 -5.75 10.36
N ASN A 42 -3.55 -5.84 10.76
CA ASN A 42 -4.31 -7.10 10.70
C ASN A 42 -5.12 -7.20 9.39
N LEU A 43 -4.43 -7.37 8.27
CA LEU A 43 -5.04 -7.42 6.92
C LEU A 43 -5.02 -8.83 6.32
N ARG A 44 -5.51 -9.83 7.07
CA ARG A 44 -5.39 -11.26 6.73
C ARG A 44 -5.83 -11.61 5.30
N ASN A 45 -6.90 -10.99 4.81
CA ASN A 45 -7.41 -11.28 3.46
C ASN A 45 -6.51 -10.68 2.38
N LEU A 46 -6.04 -9.44 2.54
CA LEU A 46 -5.11 -8.82 1.60
C LEU A 46 -3.73 -9.49 1.63
N GLN A 47 -3.30 -9.95 2.80
CA GLN A 47 -2.09 -10.76 2.93
C GLN A 47 -2.21 -12.08 2.13
N LYS A 48 -3.34 -12.80 2.25
CA LYS A 48 -3.60 -14.01 1.44
C LYS A 48 -3.66 -13.72 -0.06
N LEU A 49 -4.11 -12.52 -0.45
CA LEU A 49 -4.10 -12.06 -1.84
C LEU A 49 -2.70 -11.63 -2.32
N GLY A 50 -1.71 -11.57 -1.44
CA GLY A 50 -0.32 -11.31 -1.79
C GLY A 50 0.18 -9.90 -1.50
N LEU A 51 -0.53 -9.08 -0.70
CA LEU A 51 -0.10 -7.73 -0.36
C LEU A 51 1.33 -7.68 0.20
N GLY A 52 1.68 -8.61 1.11
CA GLY A 52 3.03 -8.69 1.69
C GLY A 52 4.11 -9.23 0.74
N ASN A 53 3.74 -9.69 -0.47
CA ASN A 53 4.70 -10.06 -1.50
C ASN A 53 5.10 -8.87 -2.39
N ILE A 54 4.38 -7.74 -2.29
CA ILE A 54 4.63 -6.53 -3.08
C ILE A 54 5.72 -5.68 -2.43
N SER A 55 5.66 -5.53 -1.10
CA SER A 55 6.60 -4.76 -0.30
C SER A 55 6.53 -5.22 1.15
N ASP A 56 7.59 -4.99 1.91
CA ASP A 56 7.58 -5.17 3.36
C ASP A 56 6.78 -4.04 4.03
N ILE A 57 5.75 -4.41 4.80
CA ILE A 57 4.78 -3.49 5.42
C ILE A 57 4.80 -3.67 6.94
#